data_AF-A0A8T4P6T7-F1
#
_entry.id   AF-A0A8T4P6T7-F1
#
_cell.length_a   1.000
_cell.length_b   1.000
_cell.length_c   1.000
_cell.angle_alpha   90.00
_cell.angle_beta   90.00
_cell.angle_gamma   90.00
#
_symmetry.space_group_name_H-M   'P 1'
#
loop_
_entity.id
_entity.type
_entity.pdbx_description
1 polymer ?
#
loop_
_entity_poly.entity_id
_entity_poly.type
_entity_poly.pdbx_seq_one_letter_code
_entity_poly.pdbx_strand_id
1 'polypeptide(L)' 'MMFLLKCPKCGNNMKYDSRGAILTGKRKRCVYCGHGYKVKEHIIEKIR' A
#
# COMPACT_ATOMS: atom_id res chain seq x y z
N MET A 1 11.04 -7.39 2.20
CA MET A 1 10.72 -7.09 0.78
C MET A 1 9.87 -5.84 0.79
N MET A 2 10.25 -4.82 0.02
CA MET A 2 9.64 -3.50 0.11
C MET A 2 8.61 -3.32 -0.99
N PHE A 3 7.44 -2.83 -0.62
CA PHE A 3 6.31 -2.60 -1.50
C PHE A 3 5.96 -1.12 -1.51
N LEU A 4 5.62 -0.59 -2.67
CA LEU A 4 4.98 0.70 -2.82
C LEU A 4 3.48 0.48 -2.93
N LEU A 5 2.74 1.20 -2.11
CA LEU A 5 1.29 1.22 -2.12
C LEU A 5 0.82 2.58 -2.62
N LYS A 6 0.18 2.59 -3.78
CA LYS A 6 -0.42 3.82 -4.32
C LYS A 6 -1.75 4.09 -3.65
N CYS A 7 -1.92 5.30 -3.10
CA CYS A 7 -3.20 5.71 -2.53
C CYS A 7 -4.22 6.02 -3.63
N PRO A 8 -5.41 5.40 -3.64
CA PRO A 8 -6.43 5.67 -4.66
C PRO A 8 -7.05 7.07 -4.55
N LYS A 9 -6.94 7.73 -3.39
CA LYS A 9 -7.52 9.06 -3.17
C LYS A 9 -6.57 10.18 -3.55
N CYS A 10 -5.33 10.13 -3.08
CA CYS A 10 -4.36 11.21 -3.27
C CYS A 10 -3.23 10.88 -4.24
N GLY A 11 -3.20 9.67 -4.82
CA GLY A 11 -2.19 9.25 -5.80
C GLY A 11 -0.78 9.04 -5.26
N ASN A 12 -0.51 9.39 -4.00
CA ASN A 12 0.81 9.25 -3.38
C ASN A 12 1.20 7.79 -3.18
N ASN A 13 2.49 7.51 -3.35
CA ASN A 13 3.09 6.21 -3.14
C ASN A 13 3.65 6.08 -1.72
N MET A 14 3.34 4.96 -1.06
CA MET A 14 3.71 4.71 0.33
C MET A 14 4.57 3.46 0.43
N LYS A 15 5.76 3.59 1.02
CA LYS A 15 6.65 2.46 1.24
C LYS A 15 6.16 1.62 2.41
N TYR A 16 6.00 0.33 2.17
CA TYR A 16 5.70 -0.67 3.19
C TYR A 16 6.73 -1.78 3.12
N ASP A 17 7.38 -2.03 4.26
CA ASP A 17 8.07 -3.28 4.43
C ASP A 17 7.04 -4.35 4.82
N SER A 18 6.95 -5.41 4.02
CA SER A 18 6.29 -6.63 4.48
C SER A 18 7.35 -7.71 4.61
N ARG A 19 7.81 -7.91 5.84
CA ARG A 19 8.62 -9.07 6.27
C ARG A 19 7.77 -10.34 6.19
N GLY A 20 7.49 -10.81 4.97
CA GLY A 20 6.75 -12.05 4.71
C GLY A 20 5.22 -11.97 4.81
N ALA A 21 4.63 -10.80 5.07
CA ALA A 21 3.18 -10.66 5.18
C ALA A 21 2.51 -10.35 3.83
N ILE A 22 1.44 -11.08 3.48
CA ILE A 22 0.58 -10.76 2.35
C ILE A 22 -0.11 -9.41 2.64
N LEU A 23 0.22 -8.38 1.85
CA LEU A 23 -0.40 -7.05 1.95
C LEU A 23 -1.79 -7.02 1.32
N THR A 24 -2.03 -7.82 0.28
CA THR A 24 -3.31 -7.97 -0.40
C THR A 24 -4.42 -8.33 0.58
N GLY A 25 -5.55 -7.63 0.48
CA GLY A 25 -6.73 -7.84 1.31
C GLY A 25 -6.71 -7.12 2.66
N LYS A 26 -5.55 -6.61 3.12
CA LYS A 26 -5.48 -5.84 4.39
C LYS A 26 -6.00 -4.42 4.20
N ARG A 27 -6.64 -3.87 5.25
CA ARG A 27 -6.94 -2.43 5.30
C ARG A 27 -5.67 -1.65 5.68
N LYS A 28 -5.42 -0.57 4.95
CA LYS A 28 -4.33 0.37 5.22
C LYS A 28 -4.87 1.79 5.18
N ARG A 29 -4.21 2.67 5.94
CA ARG A 29 -4.53 4.09 5.98
C ARG A 29 -3.42 4.84 5.26
N CYS A 30 -3.79 5.78 4.39
CA CYS A 30 -2.86 6.66 3.75
C CYS A 30 -2.17 7.55 4.79
N VAL A 31 -0.83 7.58 4.80
CA VAL A 31 -0.06 8.47 5.70
C VAL A 31 -0.17 9.94 5.29
N TYR A 32 -0.54 10.23 4.04
CA TYR A 32 -0.64 11.59 3.50
C TYR A 32 -2.04 12.18 3.67
N CYS A 33 -3.09 11.48 3.22
CA CYS A 33 -4.46 12.00 3.24
C CYS A 33 -5.35 11.38 4.32
N GLY A 34 -4.83 10.45 5.12
CA GLY A 34 -5.59 9.78 6.18
C GLY A 34 -6.70 8.85 5.69
N HIS A 35 -6.86 8.64 4.38
CA HIS A 35 -7.92 7.80 3.83
C HIS A 35 -7.64 6.31 4.08
N GLY A 36 -8.64 5.59 4.61
CA GLY A 36 -8.58 4.14 4.81
C GLY A 36 -9.07 3.39 3.57
N TYR A 37 -8.25 2.50 3.02
CA TYR A 37 -8.58 1.70 1.84
C TYR A 37 -8.12 0.24 2.01
N LYS A 38 -8.74 -0.67 1.25
CA LYS A 38 -8.33 -2.07 1.20
C LYS A 38 -7.23 -2.21 0.15
N VAL A 39 -6.14 -2.87 0.52
CA VAL A 39 -5.03 -3.13 -0.38
C VAL A 39 -5.45 -4.18 -1.40
N LYS A 40 -5.43 -3.81 -2.68
CA LYS A 40 -5.69 -4.69 -3.83
C LYS A 40 -4.38 -4.93 -4.58
N GLU A 41 -4.25 -6.04 -5.31
CA GLU A 41 -3.02 -6.36 -6.06
C GLU A 41 -2.61 -5.24 -7.01
N HIS A 42 -3.57 -4.58 -7.68
CA HIS A 42 -3.29 -3.51 -8.64
C HIS A 42 -2.76 -2.20 -8.05
N ILE A 43 -2.71 -2.03 -6.72
CA ILE A 43 -2.09 -0.86 -6.09
C ILE A 43 -0.76 -1.18 -5.39
N ILE A 44 -0.29 -2.41 -5.51
CA ILE A 44 0.99 -2.88 -4.96
C ILE A 44 2.02 -2.88 -6.09
N GLU A 45 3.02 -2.01 -5.99
CA GLU A 45 4.23 -2.12 -6.79
C GLU A 45 5.34 -2.74 -5.96
N LYS A 46 5.93 -3.82 -6.47
CA LYS A 46 7.01 -4.53 -5.80
C LYS A 46 8.33 -3.86 -6.17
N ILE A 47 9.01 -3.24 -5.21
CA ILE A 47 10.39 -2.79 -5.43
C ILE A 47 11.28 -4.02 -5.20
N ARG A 48 12.03 -4.41 -6.23
CA ARG A 48 12.99 -5.51 -6.18
C ARG A 48 14.31 -5.05 -5.60
#